data_AF-K2R6Q5-F1
#
_entry.id   AF-K2R6Q5-F1
#
_cell.length_a   1.000
_cell.length_b   1.000
_cell.length_c   1.000
_cell.angle_alpha   90.00
_cell.angle_beta   90.00
_cell.angle_gamma   90.00
#
_symmetry.space_group_name_H-M   'P 1'
#
loop_
_entity.id
_entity.type
_entity.pdbx_description
1 polymer ?
#
loop_
_entity_poly.entity_id
_entity_poly.type
_entity_poly.pdbx_seq_one_letter_code
_entity_poly.pdbx_strand_id
1 'polypeptide(L)'
;MVSVSYQLLFEKSELKDPKMILNDALDNITIEIDKTIFEECIQSQYSKDIGEKMIFLCFKIDLDEELDEDLNDDLIDEVISSFNDELKSNEIEAIFKYYDNDLGNELKKYHSKIFEIEMKIREVISFILIDTYGNDFYDLFKEINIGKFQYPKKRMVKVEYEQNVLKSNESMRKDYLSTFFENESFYLNFGQYQKLLQTKTLQQGDLFKIARFSNTYEDFQKNIVDRGIKEDLYIEFLEDVKLLLDDIEPLRNCIAHNRTLTESESGKLTDIHKELNKKIEVFNNALEKEGILKIYS
;
A
#
# COMPACT_ATOMS: atom_id res chain seq x y z
N MET A 1 -14.17 -15.02 -16.52
CA MET A 1 -14.77 -15.58 -15.27
C MET A 1 -14.68 -14.63 -14.07
N VAL A 2 -15.82 -14.09 -13.65
CA VAL A 2 -16.05 -13.29 -12.43
C VAL A 2 -16.80 -14.13 -11.40
N SER A 3 -16.44 -13.97 -10.13
CA SER A 3 -16.95 -14.79 -9.03
C SER A 3 -17.12 -13.94 -7.79
N VAL A 4 -18.32 -13.95 -7.22
CA VAL A 4 -18.64 -13.20 -5.99
C VAL A 4 -19.34 -14.08 -4.96
N SER A 5 -18.87 -14.07 -3.71
CA SER A 5 -19.49 -14.80 -2.59
C SER A 5 -20.18 -13.87 -1.61
N TYR A 6 -21.41 -14.22 -1.24
CA TYR A 6 -22.27 -13.44 -0.37
C TYR A 6 -22.73 -14.26 0.84
N GLN A 7 -22.90 -13.57 1.97
CA GLN A 7 -23.65 -14.06 3.11
C GLN A 7 -24.74 -13.06 3.45
N LEU A 8 -25.96 -13.56 3.55
CA LEU A 8 -27.16 -12.78 3.84
C LEU A 8 -27.78 -13.26 5.15
N LEU A 9 -28.33 -12.32 5.91
CA LEU A 9 -29.12 -12.58 7.08
C LEU A 9 -30.52 -12.01 6.86
N PHE A 10 -31.53 -12.87 6.96
CA PHE A 10 -32.94 -12.51 6.77
C PHE A 10 -33.77 -12.82 8.01
N GLU A 11 -34.87 -12.09 8.20
CA GLU A 11 -36.01 -12.65 8.90
C GLU A 11 -36.65 -13.76 8.05
N LYS A 12 -37.06 -14.87 8.67
CA LYS A 12 -37.62 -16.03 7.94
C LYS A 12 -38.89 -15.69 7.16
N SER A 13 -39.65 -14.68 7.58
CA SER A 13 -40.84 -14.21 6.86
C SER A 13 -40.50 -13.51 5.54
N GLU A 14 -39.32 -12.89 5.47
CA GLU A 14 -38.85 -12.08 4.34
C GLU A 14 -37.82 -12.82 3.46
N LEU A 15 -37.65 -14.14 3.68
CA LEU A 15 -36.70 -14.94 2.92
C LEU A 15 -37.05 -14.89 1.42
N LYS A 16 -36.14 -14.33 0.63
CA LYS A 16 -36.15 -14.42 -0.82
C LYS A 16 -35.05 -15.34 -1.33
N ASP A 17 -35.37 -16.14 -2.33
CA ASP A 17 -34.38 -16.95 -3.05
C ASP A 17 -33.41 -16.00 -3.79
N PRO A 18 -32.09 -16.10 -3.59
CA PRO A 18 -31.11 -15.32 -4.34
C PRO A 18 -31.30 -15.37 -5.85
N LYS A 19 -31.84 -16.47 -6.40
CA LYS A 19 -32.16 -16.57 -7.83
C LYS A 19 -33.26 -15.61 -8.26
N MET A 20 -34.26 -15.39 -7.41
CA MET A 20 -35.29 -14.39 -7.67
C MET A 20 -34.70 -12.97 -7.65
N ILE A 21 -33.84 -12.69 -6.66
CA ILE A 21 -33.14 -11.40 -6.57
C ILE A 21 -32.29 -11.15 -7.82
N LEU A 22 -31.62 -12.20 -8.35
CA LEU A 22 -30.87 -12.08 -9.59
C LEU A 22 -31.78 -11.82 -10.79
N ASN A 23 -32.90 -12.54 -10.91
CA ASN A 23 -33.84 -12.30 -11.99
C ASN A 23 -34.42 -10.88 -11.99
N ASP A 24 -34.74 -10.35 -10.80
CA ASP A 24 -35.20 -8.97 -10.60
C ASP A 24 -34.09 -7.98 -10.98
N ALA A 25 -32.84 -8.25 -10.60
CA ALA A 25 -31.70 -7.44 -11.01
C ALA A 25 -31.48 -7.45 -12.54
N LEU A 26 -31.68 -8.59 -13.20
CA LEU A 26 -31.59 -8.72 -14.66
C LEU A 26 -32.72 -7.97 -15.39
N ASP A 27 -33.83 -7.59 -14.75
CA ASP A 27 -34.81 -6.68 -15.35
C ASP A 27 -34.33 -5.23 -15.44
N ASN A 28 -33.31 -4.87 -14.66
CA ASN A 28 -32.84 -3.49 -14.53
C ASN A 28 -31.57 -3.20 -15.35
N ILE A 29 -31.01 -4.19 -16.04
CA ILE A 29 -29.83 -3.99 -16.90
C ILE A 29 -30.24 -3.40 -18.25
N THR A 30 -29.27 -2.75 -18.92
CA THR A 30 -29.51 -1.99 -20.15
C THR A 30 -29.62 -2.88 -21.38
N ILE A 31 -29.01 -4.07 -21.35
CA ILE A 31 -28.90 -5.00 -22.48
C ILE A 31 -29.94 -6.12 -22.33
N GLU A 32 -30.65 -6.44 -23.41
CA GLU A 32 -31.57 -7.57 -23.43
C GLU A 32 -30.77 -8.88 -23.48
N ILE A 33 -30.92 -9.72 -22.45
CA ILE A 33 -30.22 -11.00 -22.33
C ILE A 33 -31.19 -12.15 -22.02
N ASP A 34 -30.83 -13.37 -22.42
CA ASP A 34 -31.56 -14.56 -22.00
C ASP A 34 -31.25 -14.88 -20.53
N LYS A 35 -32.20 -14.55 -19.66
CA LYS A 35 -32.09 -14.77 -18.20
C LYS A 35 -31.91 -16.22 -17.82
N THR A 36 -32.34 -17.17 -18.67
CA THR A 36 -32.24 -18.60 -18.35
C THR A 36 -30.79 -19.05 -18.19
N ILE A 37 -29.86 -18.38 -18.87
CA ILE A 37 -28.41 -18.63 -18.79
C ILE A 37 -27.87 -18.35 -17.37
N PHE A 38 -28.51 -17.43 -16.64
CA PHE A 38 -28.07 -16.99 -15.31
C PHE A 38 -28.61 -17.84 -14.16
N GLU A 39 -29.57 -18.73 -14.41
CA GLU A 39 -30.19 -19.55 -13.36
C GLU A 39 -29.18 -20.50 -12.69
N GLU A 40 -28.16 -20.94 -13.44
CA GLU A 40 -27.10 -21.83 -12.97
C GLU A 40 -25.91 -21.07 -12.37
N CYS A 41 -25.84 -19.74 -12.55
CA CYS A 41 -24.77 -18.91 -12.03
C CYS A 41 -24.79 -18.80 -10.50
N ILE A 42 -25.95 -18.99 -9.87
CA ILE A 42 -26.08 -19.01 -8.40
C ILE A 42 -25.86 -20.42 -7.86
N GLN A 43 -24.78 -20.57 -7.12
CA GLN A 43 -24.43 -21.77 -6.38
C GLN A 43 -24.68 -21.54 -4.89
N SER A 44 -25.79 -22.09 -4.38
CA SER A 44 -26.05 -22.14 -2.94
C SER A 44 -25.00 -23.00 -2.25
N GLN A 45 -24.35 -22.46 -1.22
CA GLN A 45 -23.33 -23.19 -0.47
C GLN A 45 -23.93 -23.82 0.78
N TYR A 46 -24.62 -23.03 1.61
CA TYR A 46 -25.34 -23.53 2.78
C TYR A 46 -26.35 -22.50 3.29
N SER A 47 -27.35 -22.99 4.01
CA SER A 47 -28.26 -22.19 4.81
C SER A 47 -28.29 -22.69 6.25
N LYS A 48 -28.55 -21.79 7.20
CA LYS A 48 -28.62 -22.12 8.61
C LYS A 48 -29.64 -21.23 9.32
N ASP A 49 -30.55 -21.86 10.04
CA ASP A 49 -31.42 -21.14 10.97
C ASP A 49 -30.61 -20.54 12.13
N ILE A 50 -30.82 -19.25 12.39
CA ILE A 50 -30.23 -18.53 13.51
C ILE A 50 -31.34 -18.20 14.51
N GLY A 51 -31.50 -19.07 15.51
CA GLY A 51 -32.63 -19.01 16.42
C GLY A 51 -33.96 -19.30 15.72
N GLU A 52 -35.05 -18.72 16.23
CA GLU A 52 -36.39 -19.02 15.73
C GLU A 52 -36.79 -18.16 14.51
N LYS A 53 -36.25 -16.94 14.42
CA LYS A 53 -36.75 -15.92 13.49
C LYS A 53 -35.85 -15.64 12.30
N MET A 54 -34.58 -16.01 12.36
CA MET A 54 -33.60 -15.61 11.35
C MET A 54 -33.11 -16.79 10.55
N ILE A 55 -32.74 -16.54 9.30
CA ILE A 55 -32.02 -17.47 8.44
C ILE A 55 -30.78 -16.80 7.89
N PHE A 56 -29.67 -17.54 7.94
CA PHE A 56 -28.40 -17.17 7.37
C PHE A 56 -28.19 -17.97 6.09
N LEU A 57 -27.91 -17.29 4.99
CA LEU A 57 -27.78 -17.89 3.68
C LEU A 57 -26.43 -17.52 3.06
N CYS A 58 -25.70 -18.51 2.56
CA CYS A 58 -24.41 -18.34 1.91
C CYS A 58 -24.49 -18.90 0.48
N PHE A 59 -24.11 -18.08 -0.49
CA PHE A 59 -24.12 -18.45 -1.90
C PHE A 59 -23.01 -17.74 -2.65
N LYS A 60 -22.77 -18.20 -3.87
CA LYS A 60 -21.81 -17.65 -4.81
C LYS A 60 -22.49 -17.39 -6.13
N ILE A 61 -22.15 -16.28 -6.76
CA ILE A 61 -22.46 -15.99 -8.16
C ILE A 61 -21.18 -16.22 -8.95
N ASP A 62 -21.23 -17.14 -9.92
CA ASP A 62 -20.16 -17.41 -10.87
C ASP A 62 -20.65 -17.02 -12.27
N LEU A 63 -20.02 -16.01 -12.86
CA LEU A 63 -20.28 -15.53 -14.21
C LEU A 63 -19.07 -15.84 -15.07
N ASP A 64 -19.23 -16.62 -16.12
CA ASP A 64 -18.18 -16.88 -17.09
C ASP A 64 -18.49 -16.19 -18.42
N GLU A 65 -17.47 -15.62 -19.07
CA GLU A 65 -17.60 -15.01 -20.41
C GLU A 65 -17.94 -16.08 -21.45
N GLU A 66 -17.68 -17.36 -21.16
CA GLU A 66 -18.09 -18.49 -22.01
C GLU A 66 -19.59 -18.83 -21.90
N LEU A 67 -20.36 -18.17 -21.03
CA LEU A 67 -21.79 -18.43 -20.86
C LEU A 67 -22.63 -17.89 -22.02
N ASP A 68 -22.19 -16.81 -22.67
CA ASP A 68 -22.88 -16.15 -23.79
C ASP A 68 -21.86 -15.40 -24.66
N GLU A 69 -22.05 -15.36 -25.98
CA GLU A 69 -21.16 -14.63 -26.90
C GLU A 69 -21.23 -13.11 -26.68
N ASP A 70 -22.33 -12.60 -26.11
CA ASP A 70 -22.54 -11.19 -25.79
C ASP A 70 -22.07 -10.82 -24.36
N LEU A 71 -21.66 -11.81 -23.53
CA LEU A 71 -21.11 -11.58 -22.20
C LEU A 71 -19.68 -11.02 -22.30
N ASN A 72 -19.55 -9.75 -21.94
CA ASN A 72 -18.28 -9.05 -21.80
C ASN A 72 -18.13 -8.48 -20.37
N ASP A 73 -16.94 -7.98 -20.06
CA ASP A 73 -16.63 -7.40 -18.74
C ASP A 73 -17.63 -6.31 -18.32
N ASP A 74 -18.04 -5.43 -19.24
CA ASP A 74 -18.95 -4.32 -18.92
C ASP A 74 -20.35 -4.83 -18.52
N LEU A 75 -20.86 -5.85 -19.21
CA LEU A 75 -22.14 -6.47 -18.87
C LEU A 75 -22.07 -7.25 -17.55
N ILE A 76 -20.96 -7.94 -17.30
CA ILE A 76 -20.74 -8.65 -16.03
C ILE A 76 -20.76 -7.67 -14.86
N ASP A 77 -20.04 -6.55 -14.98
CA ASP A 77 -20.03 -5.47 -14.00
C ASP A 77 -21.44 -4.90 -13.77
N GLU A 78 -22.22 -4.70 -14.84
CA GLU A 78 -23.61 -4.23 -14.77
C GLU A 78 -24.51 -5.22 -14.02
N VAL A 79 -24.42 -6.53 -14.32
CA VAL A 79 -25.18 -7.58 -13.64
C VAL A 79 -24.86 -7.62 -12.15
N ILE A 80 -23.57 -7.59 -11.79
CA ILE A 80 -23.15 -7.62 -10.38
C ILE A 80 -23.56 -6.32 -9.66
N SER A 81 -23.45 -5.16 -10.31
CA SER A 81 -23.90 -3.88 -9.74
C SER A 81 -25.41 -3.89 -9.50
N SER A 82 -26.20 -4.29 -10.50
CA SER A 82 -27.65 -4.39 -10.40
C SER A 82 -28.06 -5.36 -9.29
N PHE A 83 -27.40 -6.52 -9.19
CA PHE A 83 -27.65 -7.47 -8.11
C PHE A 83 -27.36 -6.89 -6.72
N ASN A 84 -26.26 -6.16 -6.57
CA ASN A 84 -25.94 -5.49 -5.31
C ASN A 84 -26.95 -4.41 -4.94
N ASP A 85 -27.52 -3.71 -5.92
CA ASP A 85 -28.54 -2.69 -5.68
C ASP A 85 -29.90 -3.31 -5.36
N GLU A 86 -30.24 -4.43 -5.99
CA GLU A 86 -31.41 -5.21 -5.65
C GLU A 86 -31.29 -5.77 -4.22
N LEU A 87 -30.13 -6.33 -3.83
CA LEU A 87 -29.88 -6.77 -2.45
C LEU A 87 -30.12 -5.64 -1.43
N LYS A 88 -29.68 -4.41 -1.71
CA LYS A 88 -29.89 -3.24 -0.82
C LYS A 88 -31.35 -2.80 -0.73
N SER A 89 -32.14 -3.09 -1.77
CA SER A 89 -33.55 -2.69 -1.87
C SER A 89 -34.49 -3.70 -1.20
N ASN A 90 -33.99 -4.90 -0.90
CA ASN A 90 -34.73 -5.96 -0.22
C ASN A 90 -34.68 -5.82 1.30
N GLU A 91 -35.67 -6.39 2.01
CA GLU A 91 -35.70 -6.45 3.48
C GLU A 91 -34.68 -7.48 4.00
N ILE A 92 -33.39 -7.12 3.94
CA ILE A 92 -32.26 -7.93 4.39
C ILE A 92 -31.64 -7.26 5.62
N GLU A 93 -31.51 -8.02 6.70
CA GLU A 93 -30.98 -7.52 7.98
C GLU A 93 -29.47 -7.26 7.92
N ALA A 94 -28.73 -8.10 7.18
CA ALA A 94 -27.30 -7.89 6.93
C ALA A 94 -26.83 -8.54 5.63
N ILE A 95 -25.91 -7.88 4.94
CA ILE A 95 -25.27 -8.33 3.71
C ILE A 95 -23.75 -8.28 3.90
N PHE A 96 -23.07 -9.38 3.60
CA PHE A 96 -21.61 -9.47 3.63
C PHE A 96 -21.07 -10.03 2.31
N LYS A 97 -20.15 -9.31 1.68
CA LYS A 97 -19.41 -9.70 0.47
C LYS A 97 -18.00 -10.16 0.87
N TYR A 98 -17.55 -11.32 0.37
CA TYR A 98 -16.28 -11.92 0.80
C TYR A 98 -15.27 -12.10 -0.32
N TYR A 99 -15.53 -13.06 -1.20
CA TYR A 99 -14.73 -13.29 -2.38
C TYR A 99 -15.31 -12.45 -3.51
N ASP A 100 -14.49 -11.67 -4.19
CA ASP A 100 -14.90 -10.74 -5.23
C ASP A 100 -13.72 -10.55 -6.18
N ASN A 101 -13.85 -11.07 -7.40
CA ASN A 101 -12.80 -10.99 -8.42
C ASN A 101 -12.51 -9.55 -8.82
N ASP A 102 -13.53 -8.70 -8.91
CA ASP A 102 -13.42 -7.35 -9.44
C ASP A 102 -12.72 -6.47 -8.41
N LEU A 103 -13.13 -6.56 -7.14
CA LEU A 103 -12.40 -5.97 -6.04
C LEU A 103 -10.94 -6.47 -6.02
N GLY A 104 -10.71 -7.77 -6.23
CA GLY A 104 -9.36 -8.32 -6.33
C GLY A 104 -8.53 -7.68 -7.44
N ASN A 105 -9.12 -7.44 -8.61
CA ASN A 105 -8.46 -6.80 -9.75
C ASN A 105 -8.21 -5.31 -9.52
N GLU A 106 -9.16 -4.58 -8.92
CA GLU A 106 -8.97 -3.20 -8.50
C GLU A 106 -7.85 -3.06 -7.47
N LEU A 107 -7.85 -3.91 -6.44
CA LEU A 107 -6.82 -3.92 -5.40
C LEU A 107 -5.43 -4.18 -5.98
N LYS A 108 -5.29 -5.03 -7.02
CA LYS A 108 -4.01 -5.19 -7.75
C LYS A 108 -3.58 -3.90 -8.43
N LYS A 109 -4.50 -3.17 -9.07
CA LYS A 109 -4.19 -1.87 -9.70
C LYS A 109 -3.71 -0.87 -8.63
N TYR A 110 -4.39 -0.79 -7.50
CA TYR A 110 -4.00 0.10 -6.40
C TYR A 110 -2.68 -0.31 -5.73
N HIS A 111 -2.46 -1.61 -5.53
CA HIS A 111 -1.20 -2.13 -5.00
C HIS A 111 -0.02 -1.78 -5.91
N SER A 112 -0.18 -1.93 -7.23
CA SER A 112 0.84 -1.53 -8.19
C SER A 112 1.17 -0.03 -8.11
N LYS A 113 0.16 0.84 -7.97
CA LYS A 113 0.38 2.28 -7.77
C LYS A 113 1.14 2.59 -6.48
N ILE A 114 0.75 1.98 -5.36
CA ILE A 114 1.44 2.17 -4.08
C ILE A 114 2.88 1.68 -4.16
N PHE A 115 3.10 0.52 -4.77
CA PHE A 115 4.43 -0.02 -5.00
C PHE A 115 5.29 0.96 -5.81
N GLU A 116 4.77 1.53 -6.89
CA GLU A 116 5.50 2.50 -7.70
C GLU A 116 5.86 3.76 -6.91
N ILE A 117 4.91 4.32 -6.15
CA ILE A 117 5.14 5.45 -5.24
C ILE A 117 6.26 5.11 -4.25
N GLU A 118 6.18 3.94 -3.61
CA GLU A 118 7.14 3.49 -2.60
C GLU A 118 8.54 3.29 -3.20
N MET A 119 8.66 2.72 -4.39
CA MET A 119 9.96 2.53 -5.04
C MET A 119 10.58 3.86 -5.45
N LYS A 120 9.80 4.78 -6.03
CA LYS A 120 10.27 6.10 -6.44
C LYS A 120 10.75 6.93 -5.26
N ILE A 121 9.99 6.95 -4.16
CA ILE A 121 10.42 7.71 -2.98
C ILE A 121 11.67 7.09 -2.33
N ARG A 122 11.79 5.75 -2.30
CA ARG A 122 12.99 5.07 -1.79
C ARG A 122 14.22 5.36 -2.64
N GLU A 123 14.07 5.40 -3.96
CA GLU A 123 15.15 5.77 -4.88
C GLU A 123 15.68 7.17 -4.56
N VAL A 124 14.81 8.18 -4.52
CA VAL A 124 15.20 9.57 -4.26
C VAL A 124 15.78 9.74 -2.85
N ILE A 125 15.17 9.12 -1.83
CA ILE A 125 15.70 9.18 -0.46
C ILE A 125 17.07 8.51 -0.38
N SER A 126 17.25 7.35 -1.02
CA SER A 126 18.54 6.67 -1.05
C SER A 126 19.60 7.59 -1.66
N PHE A 127 19.29 8.25 -2.78
CA PHE A 127 20.16 9.23 -3.40
C PHE A 127 20.54 10.36 -2.43
N ILE A 128 19.55 11.03 -1.82
CA ILE A 128 19.77 12.14 -0.89
C ILE A 128 20.70 11.72 0.26
N LEU A 129 20.45 10.55 0.86
CA LEU A 129 21.23 10.09 2.02
C LEU A 129 22.63 9.65 1.63
N ILE A 130 22.78 9.02 0.47
CA ILE A 130 24.09 8.63 -0.07
C ILE A 130 24.92 9.88 -0.36
N ASP A 131 24.34 10.88 -1.01
CA ASP A 131 25.03 12.13 -1.29
C ASP A 131 25.39 12.90 -0.01
N THR A 132 24.47 12.92 0.96
CA THR A 132 24.69 13.58 2.26
C THR A 132 25.81 12.93 3.09
N TYR A 133 25.91 11.58 3.10
CA TYR A 133 26.83 10.87 4.00
C TYR A 133 28.06 10.26 3.32
N GLY A 134 28.06 10.11 2.00
CA GLY A 134 29.18 9.80 1.12
C GLY A 134 29.87 8.43 1.24
N ASN A 135 29.74 7.74 2.39
CA ASN A 135 30.65 6.64 2.74
C ASN A 135 29.99 5.38 3.33
N ASP A 136 28.74 5.46 3.80
CA ASP A 136 28.05 4.31 4.39
C ASP A 136 26.67 4.09 3.75
N PHE A 137 26.66 3.25 2.71
CA PHE A 137 25.47 2.93 1.91
C PHE A 137 24.48 2.00 2.64
N TYR A 138 24.86 1.46 3.79
CA TYR A 138 24.07 0.48 4.56
C TYR A 138 23.69 1.00 5.96
N ASP A 139 24.16 2.19 6.36
CA ASP A 139 23.74 2.96 7.54
C ASP A 139 23.25 4.37 7.14
N LEU A 140 22.31 4.40 6.19
CA LEU A 140 21.79 5.64 5.62
C LEU A 140 21.12 6.54 6.67
N PHE A 141 20.61 5.97 7.76
CA PHE A 141 19.89 6.71 8.80
C PHE A 141 20.68 6.88 10.10
N LYS A 142 22.01 6.84 10.04
CA LYS A 142 22.88 7.01 11.21
C LYS A 142 22.58 8.29 12.01
N GLU A 143 22.31 9.41 11.35
CA GLU A 143 22.01 10.71 12.00
C GLU A 143 20.51 11.01 12.13
N ILE A 144 19.64 10.26 11.45
CA ILE A 144 18.21 10.58 11.32
C ILE A 144 17.37 9.73 12.27
N ASN A 145 16.42 10.36 12.96
CA ASN A 145 15.54 9.73 13.92
C ASN A 145 14.33 9.05 13.24
N ILE A 146 14.60 7.94 12.55
CA ILE A 146 13.57 7.11 11.90
C ILE A 146 12.77 6.25 12.90
N GLY A 147 13.23 6.16 14.15
CA GLY A 147 12.67 5.26 15.16
C GLY A 147 13.21 3.84 15.03
N LYS A 148 12.34 2.84 15.26
CA LYS A 148 12.75 1.42 15.28
C LYS A 148 12.60 0.79 13.90
N PHE A 149 13.72 0.39 13.27
CA PHE A 149 13.69 -0.56 12.17
C PHE A 149 13.15 -1.92 12.62
N GLN A 150 12.35 -2.54 11.77
CA GLN A 150 11.86 -3.91 11.90
C GLN A 150 12.36 -4.76 10.73
N TYR A 151 13.54 -5.35 10.86
CA TYR A 151 14.02 -6.34 9.90
C TYR A 151 13.23 -7.66 10.06
N PRO A 152 12.64 -8.23 9.00
CA PRO A 152 11.80 -9.42 9.11
C PRO A 152 12.60 -10.64 9.56
N LYS A 153 12.18 -11.26 10.68
CA LYS A 153 12.86 -12.43 11.29
C LYS A 153 12.94 -13.65 10.36
N LYS A 154 11.98 -13.84 9.45
CA LYS A 154 11.78 -15.07 8.67
C LYS A 154 12.40 -15.06 7.26
N ARG A 155 13.03 -13.95 6.82
CA ARG A 155 13.78 -13.92 5.54
C ARG A 155 15.18 -14.53 5.65
N MET A 156 15.56 -15.03 6.83
CA MET A 156 16.92 -15.45 7.16
C MET A 156 17.14 -16.92 6.81
N VAL A 157 17.67 -17.19 5.62
CA VAL A 157 17.84 -18.56 5.12
C VAL A 157 19.18 -19.18 5.52
N LYS A 158 20.16 -18.42 6.03
CA LYS A 158 21.52 -18.96 6.29
C LYS A 158 22.24 -18.54 7.56
N VAL A 159 21.80 -17.50 8.27
CA VAL A 159 22.44 -17.06 9.52
C VAL A 159 21.36 -16.57 10.47
N GLU A 160 21.37 -17.06 11.70
CA GLU A 160 20.52 -16.56 12.79
C GLU A 160 21.01 -15.16 13.18
N TYR A 161 20.60 -14.13 12.45
CA TYR A 161 20.82 -12.76 12.92
C TYR A 161 19.68 -12.38 13.85
N GLU A 162 19.97 -12.21 15.14
CA GLU A 162 19.02 -11.56 16.04
C GLU A 162 18.82 -10.10 15.58
N GLN A 163 17.56 -9.63 15.50
CA GLN A 163 17.22 -8.27 15.02
C GLN A 163 18.00 -7.14 15.71
N ASN A 164 18.36 -7.32 16.99
CA ASN A 164 19.12 -6.33 17.75
C ASN A 164 20.59 -6.28 17.32
N VAL A 165 21.14 -7.38 16.81
CA VAL A 165 22.53 -7.49 16.38
C VAL A 165 22.76 -6.70 15.11
N LEU A 166 21.82 -6.72 14.16
CA LEU A 166 21.91 -5.93 12.91
C LEU A 166 22.00 -4.42 13.17
N LYS A 167 21.43 -3.93 14.27
CA LYS A 167 21.51 -2.49 14.62
C LYS A 167 22.87 -2.10 15.20
N SER A 168 23.55 -3.04 15.84
CA SER A 168 24.81 -2.79 16.54
C SER A 168 26.05 -3.27 15.79
N ASN A 169 25.88 -4.08 14.74
CA ASN A 169 26.97 -4.70 13.99
C ASN A 169 26.88 -4.36 12.50
N GLU A 170 27.69 -3.38 12.09
CA GLU A 170 27.79 -2.87 10.72
C GLU A 170 28.08 -3.98 9.70
N SER A 171 28.99 -4.91 10.02
CA SER A 171 29.37 -6.01 9.11
C SER A 171 28.20 -6.93 8.83
N MET A 172 27.44 -7.31 9.87
CA MET A 172 26.26 -8.15 9.72
C MET A 172 25.11 -7.43 9.00
N ARG A 173 24.91 -6.13 9.27
CA ARG A 173 23.92 -5.32 8.55
C ARG A 173 24.24 -5.25 7.06
N LYS A 174 25.50 -5.01 6.71
CA LYS A 174 25.97 -4.96 5.32
C LYS A 174 25.78 -6.30 4.62
N ASP A 175 26.17 -7.41 5.25
CA ASP A 175 25.97 -8.76 4.71
C ASP A 175 24.47 -9.05 4.46
N TYR A 176 23.62 -8.72 5.43
CA TYR A 176 22.17 -8.88 5.33
C TYR A 176 21.57 -8.07 4.17
N LEU A 177 21.82 -6.76 4.13
CA LEU A 177 21.25 -5.87 3.12
C LEU A 177 21.77 -6.19 1.70
N SER A 178 23.06 -6.47 1.58
CA SER A 178 23.66 -6.83 0.27
C SER A 178 23.16 -8.15 -0.28
N THR A 179 22.77 -9.12 0.57
CA THR A 179 22.16 -10.38 0.14
C THR A 179 20.86 -10.16 -0.66
N PHE A 180 20.13 -9.09 -0.36
CA PHE A 180 18.86 -8.77 -1.02
C PHE A 180 18.97 -7.64 -2.06
N PHE A 181 20.16 -7.07 -2.25
CA PHE A 181 20.36 -5.84 -3.04
C PHE A 181 19.52 -4.66 -2.53
N GLU A 182 19.35 -4.58 -1.21
CA GLU A 182 18.56 -3.56 -0.54
C GLU A 182 19.46 -2.62 0.28
N ASN A 183 18.92 -1.48 0.70
CA ASN A 183 19.51 -0.61 1.73
C ASN A 183 18.45 -0.35 2.84
N GLU A 184 18.79 0.45 3.85
CA GLU A 184 17.87 0.69 4.98
C GLU A 184 16.53 1.33 4.57
N SER A 185 16.48 2.05 3.44
CA SER A 185 15.24 2.71 2.98
C SER A 185 14.14 1.70 2.64
N PHE A 186 14.51 0.44 2.35
CA PHE A 186 13.57 -0.64 2.05
C PHE A 186 12.72 -1.08 3.25
N TYR A 187 13.12 -0.65 4.45
CA TYR A 187 12.51 -1.03 5.72
C TYR A 187 11.76 0.15 6.36
N LEU A 188 11.55 1.22 5.61
CA LEU A 188 10.70 2.34 6.00
C LEU A 188 9.24 2.05 5.65
N ASN A 189 8.33 2.48 6.53
CA ASN A 189 6.92 2.68 6.20
C ASN A 189 6.63 4.15 5.86
N PHE A 190 5.45 4.45 5.33
CA PHE A 190 5.13 5.81 4.89
C PHE A 190 5.20 6.83 6.03
N GLY A 191 4.74 6.46 7.23
CA GLY A 191 4.82 7.31 8.42
C GLY A 191 6.25 7.63 8.90
N GLN A 192 7.25 6.87 8.47
CA GLN A 192 8.66 7.13 8.80
C GLN A 192 9.30 8.18 7.90
N TYR A 193 8.81 8.39 6.67
CA TYR A 193 9.34 9.42 5.77
C TYR A 193 9.17 10.84 6.34
N GLN A 194 8.17 11.05 7.20
CA GLN A 194 7.96 12.33 7.91
C GLN A 194 9.13 12.75 8.80
N LYS A 195 10.01 11.81 9.16
CA LYS A 195 11.09 12.00 10.14
C LYS A 195 12.45 12.20 9.48
N LEU A 196 12.53 12.27 8.16
CA LEU A 196 13.80 12.34 7.43
C LEU A 196 14.64 13.58 7.79
N LEU A 197 13.97 14.68 8.17
CA LEU A 197 14.62 15.92 8.60
C LEU A 197 14.87 15.99 10.12
N GLN A 198 14.42 14.99 10.88
CA GLN A 198 14.59 14.96 12.33
C GLN A 198 15.91 14.27 12.69
N THR A 199 16.87 15.02 13.22
CA THR A 199 18.14 14.43 13.68
C THR A 199 17.98 13.72 15.03
N LYS A 200 18.79 12.69 15.26
CA LYS A 200 18.85 12.00 16.56
C LYS A 200 19.40 12.94 17.64
N THR A 201 18.79 12.93 18.82
CA THR A 201 19.38 13.55 20.02
C THR A 201 20.67 12.83 20.39
N LEU A 202 21.77 13.57 20.51
CA LEU A 202 23.06 13.02 20.91
C LEU A 202 22.99 12.47 22.32
N GLN A 203 23.39 11.22 22.49
CA GLN A 203 23.64 10.62 23.80
C GLN A 203 25.09 10.84 24.20
N GLN A 204 25.40 10.65 25.49
CA GLN A 204 26.77 10.81 26.00
C GLN A 204 27.80 9.96 25.22
N GLY A 205 27.43 8.73 24.83
CA GLY A 205 28.27 7.85 24.02
C GLY A 205 28.58 8.42 22.63
N ASP A 206 27.65 9.17 22.03
CA ASP A 206 27.84 9.79 20.72
C ASP A 206 28.81 10.96 20.83
N LEU A 207 28.72 11.76 21.90
CA LEU A 207 29.66 12.85 22.18
C LEU A 207 31.10 12.33 22.31
N PHE A 208 31.32 11.19 22.97
CA PHE A 208 32.64 10.57 23.04
C PHE A 208 33.15 10.11 21.67
N LYS A 209 32.28 9.56 20.82
CA LYS A 209 32.66 9.19 19.45
C LYS A 209 33.05 10.42 18.65
N ILE A 210 32.22 11.46 18.65
CA ILE A 210 32.49 12.72 17.93
C ILE A 210 33.79 13.35 18.43
N ALA A 211 33.99 13.43 19.75
CA ALA A 211 35.22 13.95 20.35
C ALA A 211 36.47 13.16 19.91
N ARG A 212 36.37 11.83 19.83
CA ARG A 212 37.47 10.98 19.40
C ARG A 212 37.89 11.22 17.94
N PHE A 213 36.96 11.61 17.07
CA PHE A 213 37.23 11.88 15.66
C PHE A 213 37.46 13.36 15.36
N SER A 214 37.43 14.22 16.37
CA SER A 214 37.67 15.66 16.23
C SER A 214 39.09 15.98 16.69
N ASN A 215 39.86 16.68 15.85
CA ASN A 215 41.24 17.04 16.17
C ASN A 215 41.32 18.35 16.98
N THR A 216 40.29 19.19 16.86
CA THR A 216 40.18 20.49 17.52
C THR A 216 38.82 20.66 18.18
N TYR A 217 38.69 21.67 19.04
CA TYR A 217 37.39 22.02 19.62
C TYR A 217 36.43 22.55 18.55
N GLU A 218 36.95 23.27 17.55
CA GLU A 218 36.21 23.77 16.41
C GLU A 218 35.66 22.61 15.56
N ASP A 219 36.46 21.58 15.29
CA ASP A 219 36.00 20.36 14.61
C ASP A 219 34.91 19.66 15.42
N PHE A 220 35.07 19.57 16.74
CA PHE A 220 34.09 18.97 17.63
C PHE A 220 32.76 19.72 17.60
N GLN A 221 32.80 21.04 17.72
CA GLN A 221 31.63 21.90 17.64
C GLN A 221 30.95 21.77 16.27
N LYS A 222 31.75 21.78 15.19
CA LYS A 222 31.24 21.60 13.83
C LYS A 222 30.53 20.26 13.71
N ASN A 223 31.17 19.15 14.09
CA ASN A 223 30.62 17.80 13.98
C ASN A 223 29.34 17.58 14.83
N ILE A 224 29.10 18.39 15.86
CA ILE A 224 27.85 18.39 16.63
C ILE A 224 26.72 19.11 15.89
N VAL A 225 27.02 20.25 15.27
CA VAL A 225 26.01 21.13 14.63
C VAL A 225 25.72 20.69 13.19
N ASP A 226 26.73 20.20 12.50
CA ASP A 226 26.75 19.83 11.09
C ASP A 226 26.29 18.39 10.88
N ARG A 227 25.05 18.11 11.31
CA ARG A 227 24.42 16.79 11.25
C ARG A 227 23.12 16.81 10.45
N GLY A 228 22.80 15.67 9.87
CA GLY A 228 21.59 15.47 9.06
C GLY A 228 21.72 16.04 7.65
N ILE A 229 20.58 16.21 6.99
CA ILE A 229 20.48 16.77 5.65
C ILE A 229 20.53 18.30 5.76
N LYS A 230 21.41 18.92 4.99
CA LYS A 230 21.66 20.38 5.02
C LYS A 230 21.43 21.07 3.69
N GLU A 231 21.47 20.33 2.59
CA GLU A 231 21.26 20.88 1.26
C GLU A 231 19.82 21.40 1.15
N ASP A 232 19.66 22.68 0.82
CA ASP A 232 18.37 23.37 0.84
C ASP A 232 17.41 22.70 -0.16
N LEU A 233 17.93 22.33 -1.32
CA LEU A 233 17.17 21.61 -2.34
C LEU A 233 16.63 20.26 -1.84
N TYR A 234 17.40 19.54 -1.01
CA TYR A 234 16.98 18.26 -0.44
C TYR A 234 15.92 18.48 0.64
N ILE A 235 16.11 19.50 1.47
CA ILE A 235 15.16 19.86 2.53
C ILE A 235 13.81 20.24 1.92
N GLU A 236 13.80 21.14 0.93
CA GLU A 236 12.58 21.60 0.25
C GLU A 236 11.80 20.42 -0.33
N PHE A 237 12.48 19.53 -1.07
CA PHE A 237 11.85 18.33 -1.62
C PHE A 237 11.24 17.44 -0.53
N LEU A 238 11.97 17.19 0.56
CA LEU A 238 11.52 16.30 1.63
C LEU A 238 10.33 16.88 2.41
N GLU A 239 10.26 18.20 2.60
CA GLU A 239 9.09 18.86 3.18
C GLU A 239 7.87 18.76 2.26
N ASP A 240 8.09 18.93 0.96
CA ASP A 240 7.05 18.88 -0.07
C ASP A 240 6.40 17.50 -0.21
N VAL A 241 7.20 16.43 -0.21
CA VAL A 241 6.67 15.06 -0.30
C VAL A 241 6.10 14.57 1.01
N LYS A 242 6.56 15.10 2.16
CA LYS A 242 6.06 14.68 3.48
C LYS A 242 4.54 14.78 3.57
N LEU A 243 3.97 15.94 3.21
CA LEU A 243 2.52 16.14 3.28
C LEU A 243 1.75 15.17 2.38
N LEU A 244 2.34 14.79 1.26
CA LEU A 244 1.75 13.89 0.28
C LEU A 244 1.72 12.43 0.78
N LEU A 245 2.76 12.00 1.49
CA LEU A 245 2.93 10.62 1.94
C LEU A 245 2.08 10.27 3.17
N ASP A 246 1.72 11.27 3.99
CA ASP A 246 0.88 11.11 5.18
C ASP A 246 -0.46 10.45 4.86
N ASP A 247 -1.00 10.79 3.69
CA ASP A 247 -2.29 10.32 3.22
C ASP A 247 -2.26 8.92 2.60
N ILE A 248 -1.07 8.37 2.33
CA ILE A 248 -0.92 7.06 1.68
C ILE A 248 -1.09 5.92 2.67
N GLU A 249 -0.58 6.06 3.90
CA GLU A 249 -0.59 4.97 4.88
C GLU A 249 -2.02 4.44 5.17
N PRO A 250 -3.05 5.28 5.35
CA PRO A 250 -4.43 4.79 5.48
C PRO A 250 -4.92 4.01 4.26
N LEU A 251 -4.60 4.49 3.04
CA LEU A 251 -4.99 3.86 1.78
C LEU A 251 -4.30 2.50 1.62
N ARG A 252 -2.99 2.46 1.88
CA ARG A 252 -2.16 1.25 1.88
C ARG A 252 -2.73 0.20 2.84
N ASN A 253 -3.13 0.61 4.03
CA ASN A 253 -3.71 -0.31 5.00
C ASN A 253 -5.09 -0.81 4.58
N CYS A 254 -5.93 0.02 3.96
CA CYS A 254 -7.20 -0.44 3.39
C CYS A 254 -6.97 -1.52 2.32
N ILE A 255 -6.05 -1.27 1.37
CA ILE A 255 -5.72 -2.22 0.30
C ILE A 255 -5.11 -3.51 0.85
N ALA A 256 -4.17 -3.41 1.80
CA ALA A 256 -3.54 -4.58 2.43
C ALA A 256 -4.52 -5.46 3.22
N HIS A 257 -5.65 -4.90 3.64
CA HIS A 257 -6.74 -5.60 4.30
C HIS A 257 -7.90 -5.98 3.36
N ASN A 258 -7.68 -5.90 2.04
CA ASN A 258 -8.65 -6.23 1.00
C ASN A 258 -9.98 -5.46 1.14
N ARG A 259 -9.90 -4.17 1.50
CA ARG A 259 -11.07 -3.31 1.62
C ARG A 259 -11.26 -2.49 0.36
N THR A 260 -12.51 -2.35 -0.07
CA THR A 260 -12.89 -1.42 -1.14
C THR A 260 -12.53 0.00 -0.75
N LEU A 261 -11.92 0.73 -1.68
CA LEU A 261 -11.72 2.17 -1.55
C LEU A 261 -12.96 2.89 -2.06
N THR A 262 -13.34 3.98 -1.40
CA THR A 262 -14.32 4.92 -1.94
C THR A 262 -13.76 5.62 -3.19
N GLU A 263 -14.65 6.17 -4.03
CA GLU A 263 -14.23 6.96 -5.20
C GLU A 263 -13.28 8.10 -4.82
N SER A 264 -13.55 8.78 -3.69
CA SER A 264 -12.69 9.84 -3.17
C SER A 264 -11.30 9.33 -2.79
N GLU A 265 -11.19 8.15 -2.18
CA GLU A 265 -9.91 7.55 -1.79
C GLU A 265 -9.11 7.07 -3.02
N SER A 266 -9.78 6.48 -4.01
CA SER A 266 -9.18 6.07 -5.27
C SER A 266 -8.66 7.27 -6.08
N GLY A 267 -9.47 8.34 -6.15
CA GLY A 267 -9.07 9.62 -6.74
C GLY A 267 -7.84 10.19 -6.05
N LYS A 268 -7.86 10.24 -4.71
CA LYS A 268 -6.73 10.72 -3.90
C LYS A 268 -5.45 9.94 -4.16
N LEU A 269 -5.50 8.60 -4.22
CA LEU A 269 -4.32 7.78 -4.54
C LEU A 269 -3.74 8.14 -5.92
N THR A 270 -4.61 8.38 -6.89
CA THR A 270 -4.21 8.75 -8.26
C THR A 270 -3.58 10.14 -8.31
N ASP A 271 -4.12 11.09 -7.56
CA ASP A 271 -3.58 12.45 -7.48
C ASP A 271 -2.24 12.48 -6.76
N ILE A 272 -2.11 11.73 -5.67
CA ILE A 272 -0.84 11.52 -4.95
C ILE A 272 0.23 10.97 -5.91
N HIS A 273 -0.10 9.93 -6.67
CA HIS A 273 0.84 9.33 -7.62
C HIS A 273 1.33 10.34 -8.67
N LYS A 274 0.42 11.12 -9.25
CA LYS A 274 0.75 12.16 -10.24
C LYS A 274 1.59 13.28 -9.64
N GLU A 275 1.19 13.81 -8.49
CA GLU A 275 1.87 14.93 -7.85
C GLU A 275 3.26 14.52 -7.35
N LEU A 276 3.44 13.30 -6.84
CA LEU A 276 4.75 12.79 -6.48
C LEU A 276 5.70 12.75 -7.68
N ASN A 277 5.24 12.21 -8.81
CA ASN A 277 6.05 12.14 -10.03
C ASN A 277 6.49 13.52 -10.50
N LYS A 278 5.56 14.49 -10.47
CA LYS A 278 5.86 15.88 -10.81
C LYS A 278 6.89 16.50 -9.85
N LYS A 279 6.76 16.27 -8.54
CA LYS A 279 7.72 16.76 -7.54
C LYS A 279 9.11 16.14 -7.73
N ILE A 280 9.18 14.84 -8.04
CA ILE A 280 10.44 14.15 -8.35
C ILE A 280 11.07 14.71 -9.63
N GLU A 281 10.27 14.97 -10.67
CA GLU A 281 10.78 15.57 -11.91
C GLU A 281 11.35 16.98 -11.68
N VAL A 282 10.63 17.82 -10.92
CA VAL A 282 11.12 19.16 -10.53
C VAL A 282 12.43 19.06 -9.75
N PHE A 283 12.50 18.14 -8.79
CA PHE A 283 13.70 17.88 -8.00
C PHE A 283 14.88 17.47 -8.88
N ASN A 284 14.71 16.47 -9.75
CA ASN A 284 15.76 16.01 -10.66
C ASN A 284 16.27 17.11 -11.59
N ASN A 285 15.36 17.91 -12.17
CA ASN A 285 15.72 19.05 -13.00
C ASN A 285 16.55 20.10 -12.23
N ALA A 286 16.23 20.33 -10.95
CA ALA A 286 17.01 21.21 -10.09
C ALA A 286 18.41 20.64 -9.82
N LEU A 287 18.52 19.34 -9.53
CA LEU A 287 19.81 18.66 -9.35
C LEU A 287 20.72 18.77 -10.58
N GLU A 288 20.15 18.60 -11.77
CA GLU A 288 20.89 18.75 -13.04
C GLU A 288 21.38 20.18 -13.23
N LYS A 289 20.51 21.17 -12.96
CA LYS A 289 20.84 22.58 -13.09
C LYS A 289 21.97 23.01 -12.13
N GLU A 290 22.01 22.44 -10.94
CA GLU A 290 23.06 22.66 -9.94
C GLU A 290 24.32 21.82 -10.21
N GLY A 291 24.28 20.92 -11.20
CA GLY A 291 25.40 20.06 -11.57
C GLY A 291 25.66 18.92 -10.57
N ILE A 292 24.73 18.68 -9.66
CA ILE A 292 24.75 17.57 -8.70
C ILE A 292 24.49 16.26 -9.46
N LEU A 293 23.47 16.25 -10.33
CA LEU A 293 23.15 15.11 -11.18
C LEU A 293 23.75 15.27 -12.57
N LYS A 294 24.45 14.24 -13.05
CA LYS A 294 24.98 14.16 -14.42
C LYS A 294 24.31 12.99 -15.13
N ILE A 295 23.51 13.30 -16.15
CA ILE A 295 22.96 12.26 -17.04
C ILE A 295 24.05 11.84 -18.01
N TYR A 296 24.43 10.56 -17.93
CA TYR A 296 25.26 9.92 -18.95
C TYR A 296 24.33 9.23 -19.95
N SER A 297 24.29 9.76 -21.18
CA SER A 297 23.60 9.18 -22.32
C SER A 297 24.39 8.03 -22.95
#